data_AF-A0A450V1G8-F1
#
_entry.id   AF-A0A450V1G8-F1
#
_cell.length_a   1.000
_cell.length_b   1.000
_cell.length_c   1.000
_cell.angle_alpha   90.00
_cell.angle_beta   90.00
_cell.angle_gamma   90.00
#
_symmetry.space_group_name_H-M   'P 1'
#
loop_
_entity.id
_entity.type
_entity.pdbx_description
1 polymer ?
#
loop_
_entity_poly.entity_id
_entity_poly.type
_entity_poly.pdbx_seq_one_letter_code
_entity_poly.pdbx_strand_id
1 'polypeptide(L)' 'MIHSEILEEKYRVQAKLAAESTSIRDYLERSHIGAQQFAKEYGFEIKYADLPGTKLAMSKEAIEKAIEDAKR' A
#
# COMPACT_ATOMS: atom_id res chain seq x y z
N MET A 1 10.17 -13.76 23.16
CA MET A 1 9.15 -13.44 22.14
C MET A 1 8.45 -12.19 22.62
N ILE A 2 8.55 -11.07 21.90
CA ILE A 2 7.91 -9.83 22.36
C ILE A 2 6.42 -9.97 22.07
N HIS A 3 5.62 -10.08 23.13
CA HIS A 3 4.17 -10.04 23.05
C HIS A 3 3.78 -8.58 22.96
N SER A 4 3.36 -8.16 21.77
CA SER A 4 3.02 -6.77 21.48
C SER A 4 1.67 -6.78 20.81
N GLU A 5 0.67 -6.25 21.51
CA GLU A 5 -0.72 -6.19 21.03
C GLU A 5 -0.80 -5.54 19.64
N ILE A 6 0.03 -4.53 19.38
CA ILE A 6 0.09 -3.87 18.07
C ILE A 6 0.64 -4.78 16.97
N LEU A 7 1.61 -5.66 17.28
CA LEU A 7 2.11 -6.63 16.30
C LEU A 7 1.08 -7.71 16.02
N GLU A 8 0.34 -8.17 17.03
CA GLU A 8 -0.71 -9.15 16.87
C GLU A 8 -1.87 -8.62 16.02
N GLU A 9 -2.31 -7.41 16.29
CA GLU A 9 -3.34 -6.75 15.49
C GLU A 9 -2.88 -6.50 14.05
N LYS A 10 -1.63 -6.09 13.85
CA LYS A 10 -1.03 -5.99 12.52
C LYS A 10 -1.14 -7.33 11.76
N TYR A 11 -0.73 -8.43 12.38
CA TYR A 11 -0.78 -9.74 11.73
C TYR A 11 -2.21 -10.20 11.45
N ARG A 12 -3.14 -9.95 12.37
CA ARG A 12 -4.57 -10.25 12.19
C ARG A 12 -5.15 -9.53 10.99
N VAL A 13 -4.88 -8.23 10.85
CA VAL A 13 -5.34 -7.42 9.72
C VAL A 13 -4.73 -7.90 8.40
N GLN A 14 -3.42 -8.19 8.39
CA GLN A 14 -2.73 -8.71 7.19
C GLN A 14 -3.28 -10.06 6.75
N ALA A 15 -3.54 -10.97 7.68
CA ALA A 15 -4.12 -12.28 7.38
C ALA A 15 -5.52 -12.16 6.77
N LYS A 16 -6.36 -11.27 7.31
CA LYS A 16 -7.69 -11.00 6.75
C LYS A 16 -7.61 -10.45 5.34
N LEU A 17 -6.79 -9.41 5.12
CA LEU A 17 -6.62 -8.80 3.80
C LEU A 17 -6.08 -9.81 2.78
N ALA A 18 -5.13 -10.65 3.18
CA ALA A 18 -4.58 -11.70 2.31
C ALA A 18 -5.65 -12.72 1.89
N ALA A 19 -6.53 -13.13 2.83
CA ALA A 19 -7.61 -14.06 2.54
C ALA A 19 -8.69 -13.46 1.61
N GLU A 20 -8.93 -12.15 1.70
CA GLU A 20 -9.91 -11.43 0.89
C GLU A 20 -9.38 -10.96 -0.48
N SER A 21 -8.08 -11.14 -0.74
CA SER A 21 -7.42 -10.66 -1.95
C SER A 21 -7.14 -11.77 -2.95
N THR A 22 -7.38 -11.49 -4.22
CA THR A 22 -7.15 -12.44 -5.33
C THR A 22 -5.74 -12.34 -5.92
N SER A 23 -5.03 -11.24 -5.66
CA SER A 23 -3.67 -10.99 -6.11
C SER A 23 -2.94 -10.02 -5.18
N ILE A 24 -1.63 -9.92 -5.32
CA ILE A 24 -0.84 -8.92 -4.58
C ILE A 24 -1.26 -7.48 -4.91
N ARG A 25 -1.75 -7.22 -6.12
CA ARG A 25 -2.22 -5.89 -6.52
C ARG A 25 -3.51 -5.51 -5.79
N ASP A 26 -4.46 -6.44 -5.74
CA ASP A 26 -5.73 -6.31 -5.01
C ASP A 26 -5.48 -6.11 -3.50
N TYR A 27 -4.53 -6.86 -2.94
CA TYR A 27 -4.10 -6.68 -1.55
C TYR A 27 -3.57 -5.27 -1.27
N LEU A 28 -2.69 -4.75 -2.13
CA LEU A 28 -2.11 -3.41 -1.95
C LEU A 28 -3.17 -2.32 -2.07
N GLU A 29 -4.10 -2.46 -3.01
CA GLU A 29 -5.23 -1.53 -3.18
C GLU A 29 -6.15 -1.52 -1.97
N ARG A 30 -6.56 -2.70 -1.47
CA ARG A 30 -7.39 -2.83 -0.27
C ARG A 30 -6.70 -2.27 0.98
N SER A 31 -5.41 -2.56 1.14
CA SER A 31 -4.62 -2.00 2.24
C SER A 31 -4.54 -0.48 2.16
N HIS A 32 -4.38 0.09 0.96
CA HIS A 32 -4.35 1.53 0.76
C HIS A 32 -5.69 2.18 1.11
N ILE A 33 -6.81 1.60 0.64
CA ILE A 33 -8.16 2.07 0.96
C ILE A 33 -8.41 2.02 2.46
N GLY A 34 -8.06 0.92 3.14
CA GLY A 34 -8.23 0.78 4.58
C GLY A 34 -7.44 1.83 5.37
N ALA A 35 -6.20 2.11 4.96
CA ALA A 35 -5.39 3.17 5.58
C ALA A 35 -6.04 4.55 5.40
N GLN A 36 -6.53 4.88 4.21
CA GLN A 36 -7.22 6.14 3.94
C GLN A 36 -8.51 6.30 4.77
N GLN A 37 -9.31 5.24 4.89
CA GLN A 37 -10.53 5.23 5.70
C GLN A 37 -10.22 5.47 7.19
N PHE A 38 -9.20 4.77 7.71
CA PHE A 38 -8.75 4.95 9.09
C PHE A 38 -8.28 6.39 9.34
N ALA A 39 -7.46 6.94 8.45
CA ALA A 39 -6.99 8.31 8.58
C ALA A 39 -8.15 9.32 8.64
N LYS A 40 -9.14 9.15 7.74
CA LYS A 40 -10.35 9.97 7.71
C LYS A 40 -11.16 9.87 9.00
N GLU A 41 -11.32 8.67 9.56
CA GLU A 41 -12.05 8.43 10.82
C GLU A 41 -11.43 9.21 11.99
N TYR A 42 -10.10 9.29 12.03
CA TYR A 42 -9.36 9.99 13.10
C TYR A 42 -8.98 11.42 12.74
N GLY A 43 -9.52 11.98 11.64
CA GLY A 43 -9.36 13.37 11.26
C GLY A 43 -7.97 13.75 10.76
N PHE A 44 -7.18 12.79 10.28
CA PHE A 44 -5.90 13.07 9.62
C PHE A 44 -5.89 12.61 8.16
N GLU A 45 -5.06 13.24 7.35
CA GLU A 45 -4.90 12.90 5.93
C GLU A 45 -3.58 12.15 5.74
N ILE A 46 -3.60 11.02 5.04
CA ILE A 46 -2.36 10.35 4.64
C ILE A 46 -1.77 11.08 3.45
N LYS A 47 -0.80 11.95 3.73
CA LYS A 47 0.05 12.55 2.70
C LYS A 47 1.23 11.64 2.45
N TYR A 48 1.16 10.88 1.36
CA TYR A 48 2.33 10.17 0.87
C TYR A 48 3.34 11.20 0.35
N ALA A 49 4.59 11.06 0.76
CA ALA A 49 5.64 11.93 0.26
C ALA A 49 5.86 11.66 -1.23
N ASP A 50 5.80 12.72 -2.05
CA ASP A 50 6.33 12.71 -3.41
C ASP A 50 7.85 12.69 -3.33
N LEU A 51 8.41 11.51 -3.07
CA LEU A 51 9.85 11.35 -3.01
C LEU A 51 10.42 11.42 -4.44
N PRO A 52 11.41 12.29 -4.71
CA PRO A 52 12.09 12.34 -6.00
C PRO A 52 12.64 10.95 -6.33
N GLY A 53 12.22 10.38 -7.47
CA GLY A 53 12.61 9.03 -7.89
C GLY A 53 11.69 7.89 -7.42
N THR A 54 10.66 8.17 -6.62
CA THR A 54 9.59 7.18 -6.41
C THR A 54 8.57 7.27 -7.55
N LYS A 55 8.31 6.12 -8.18
CA LYS A 55 7.48 5.97 -9.38
C LYS A 55 5.99 6.34 -9.20
N LEU A 56 5.62 6.92 -8.06
CA LEU A 56 4.23 7.20 -7.69
C LEU A 56 3.68 8.50 -8.29
N ALA A 57 4.55 9.42 -8.72
CA ALA A 57 4.20 10.64 -9.43
C ALA A 57 4.36 10.55 -10.96
N MET A 58 4.64 9.34 -11.49
CA MET A 58 4.86 9.15 -12.92
C MET A 58 3.52 9.01 -13.64
N SER A 59 3.36 9.70 -14.78
CA SER A 59 2.22 9.45 -15.66
C SER A 59 2.23 7.99 -16.11
N LYS A 60 1.06 7.47 -16.50
CA LYS A 60 0.93 6.08 -16.94
C LYS A 60 1.94 5.72 -18.03
N GLU A 61 2.19 6.65 -18.97
CA GLU A 61 3.16 6.48 -20.05
C GLU A 61 4.60 6.36 -19.51
N ALA A 62 4.93 7.15 -18.49
CA ALA A 62 6.26 7.13 -17.88
C ALA A 62 6.50 5.84 -17.07
N ILE A 63 5.45 5.27 -16.45
CA ILE A 63 5.50 3.96 -15.80
C ILE A 63 5.74 2.85 -16.83
N GLU A 64 4.98 2.86 -17.94
CA GLU A 64 5.11 1.85 -19.01
C GLU A 64 6.51 1.85 -19.63
N LYS A 65 7.05 3.04 -19.94
CA LYS A 65 8.42 3.20 -20.45
C LYS A 65 9.47 2.66 -19.46
N ALA A 66 9.34 2.98 -18.17
CA ALA A 66 10.27 2.50 -17.16
C ALA A 66 10.23 0.98 -16.94
N ILE A 67 9.09 0.33 -17.25
CA ILE A 67 8.96 -1.14 -17.23
C ILE A 67 9.62 -1.75 -18.47
N GLU A 68 9.51 -1.11 -19.64
CA GLU A 68 10.15 -1.56 -20.87
C GLU A 68 11.68 -1.44 -20.79
N ASP A 69 12.19 -0.30 -20.32
CA ASP A 69 13.62 -0.04 -20.15
C ASP A 69 14.27 -1.03 -19.15
N ALA A 70 13.54 -1.46 -18.13
CA ALA A 70 14.03 -2.43 -17.14
C ALA A 70 14.04 -3.89 -17.63
N LYS A 71 13.45 -4.18 -18.79
CA LYS A 71 13.41 -5.52 -19.42
C LYS A 71 14.50 -5.73 -20.48
N ARG A 72 15.22 -4.66 -20.88
CA ARG A 72 16.38 -4.70 -21.78
C ARG A 72 17.66 -4.97 -20.99
#